data_AF-A0A4Q4U0N6-F1
#
_entry.id   AF-A0A4Q4U0N6-F1
#
_cell.length_a   1.000
_cell.length_b   1.000
_cell.length_c   1.000
_cell.angle_alpha   90.00
_cell.angle_beta   90.00
_cell.angle_gamma   90.00
#
_symmetry.space_group_name_H-M   'P 1'
#
loop_
_entity.id
_entity.type
_entity.pdbx_description
1 polymer ?
#
loop_
_entity_poly.entity_id
_entity_poly.type
_entity_poly.pdbx_seq_one_letter_code
_entity_poly.pdbx_strand_id
1 'polypeptide(L)'
;MFSVKTFAFIVMATAPLAFTLPANETLIQADYWAQFCDDTDCSQGCGQSVQVSNPGCLNQNGRRSILFHGTADGDYAMVVSPSANCPCQETCASIPTGTSCWDISLYHEAQSFRFISGHCTADNG
;
A
#
# COMPACT_ATOMS: atom_id res chain seq x y z
N MET A 1 -16.02 -58.04 -38.87
CA MET A 1 -15.33 -56.91 -38.21
C MET A 1 -15.72 -56.94 -36.75
N PHE A 2 -14.77 -56.93 -35.82
CA PHE A 2 -14.72 -56.13 -34.58
C PHE A 2 -13.46 -56.55 -33.81
N SER A 3 -12.48 -55.65 -33.78
CA SER A 3 -11.17 -55.83 -33.17
C SER A 3 -11.24 -55.30 -31.73
N VAL A 4 -10.92 -56.13 -30.75
CA VAL A 4 -10.86 -55.73 -29.34
C VAL A 4 -9.44 -55.23 -29.06
N LYS A 5 -9.29 -53.94 -28.81
CA LYS A 5 -8.03 -53.31 -28.37
C LYS A 5 -8.05 -53.15 -26.85
N THR A 6 -7.19 -53.89 -26.17
CA THR A 6 -6.93 -53.77 -24.73
C THR A 6 -6.21 -52.46 -24.43
N PHE A 7 -6.76 -51.67 -23.51
CA PHE A 7 -6.10 -50.46 -22.98
C PHE A 7 -5.45 -50.79 -21.62
N ALA A 8 -4.16 -50.53 -21.51
CA ALA A 8 -3.39 -50.67 -20.27
C ALA A 8 -3.54 -49.39 -19.42
N PHE A 9 -3.85 -49.57 -18.13
CA PHE A 9 -3.86 -48.49 -17.14
C PHE A 9 -2.49 -48.41 -16.46
N ILE A 10 -1.82 -47.26 -16.56
CA ILE A 10 -0.60 -46.94 -15.80
C ILE A 10 -0.98 -45.93 -14.72
N VAL A 11 -0.77 -46.28 -13.46
CA VAL A 11 -1.00 -45.43 -12.29
C VAL A 11 0.21 -44.52 -12.10
N MET A 12 0.02 -43.19 -12.18
CA MET A 12 1.05 -42.21 -11.82
C MET A 12 1.01 -41.93 -10.31
N ALA A 13 2.10 -42.28 -9.61
CA ALA A 13 2.31 -41.85 -8.23
C ALA A 13 2.86 -40.41 -8.23
N THR A 14 2.10 -39.47 -7.66
CA THR A 14 2.52 -38.08 -7.45
C THR A 14 2.93 -37.91 -5.99
N ALA A 15 4.19 -37.53 -5.75
CA ALA A 15 4.67 -37.15 -4.43
C ALA A 15 4.58 -35.62 -4.28
N PRO A 16 3.97 -35.08 -3.21
CA PRO A 16 3.92 -33.64 -3.00
C PRO A 16 5.25 -33.14 -2.39
N LEU A 17 5.86 -32.15 -3.03
CA LEU A 17 6.93 -31.34 -2.44
C LEU A 17 6.30 -30.30 -1.53
N ALA A 18 6.41 -30.48 -0.21
CA ALA A 18 6.01 -29.48 0.76
C ALA A 18 7.14 -28.43 0.90
N PHE A 19 6.89 -27.21 0.43
CA PHE A 19 7.73 -26.05 0.71
C PHE A 19 7.24 -25.38 2.00
N THR A 20 8.05 -25.38 3.05
CA THR A 20 7.78 -24.60 4.27
C THR A 20 8.56 -23.29 4.21
N LEU A 21 7.86 -22.18 4.00
CA LEU A 21 8.41 -20.83 4.18
C LEU A 21 8.37 -20.47 5.68
N PRO A 22 9.45 -19.92 6.27
CA PRO A 22 9.36 -19.30 7.58
C PRO A 22 8.71 -17.92 7.45
N ALA A 23 7.43 -17.80 7.79
CA ALA A 23 6.80 -16.51 8.03
C ALA A 23 7.19 -16.03 9.44
N ASN A 24 8.33 -15.34 9.55
CA ASN A 24 8.63 -14.53 10.73
C ASN A 24 8.30 -13.07 10.41
N GLU A 25 7.01 -12.79 10.21
CA GLU A 25 6.50 -11.43 10.21
C GLU A 25 6.22 -11.06 11.66
N THR A 26 7.16 -10.35 12.27
CA THR A 26 6.85 -9.53 13.43
C THR A 26 5.92 -8.44 12.93
N LEU A 27 4.62 -8.69 13.00
CA LEU A 27 3.59 -7.68 12.75
C LEU A 27 3.77 -6.60 13.82
N ILE A 28 4.51 -5.55 13.50
CA ILE A 28 4.35 -4.25 14.15
C ILE A 28 2.91 -3.84 13.81
N GLN A 29 1.97 -4.20 14.67
CA GLN A 29 0.57 -3.82 14.56
C GLN A 29 0.47 -2.33 14.92
N ALA A 30 0.93 -1.48 14.00
CA ALA A 30 0.66 -0.05 14.09
C ALA A 30 -0.81 0.14 13.72
N ASP A 31 -1.66 0.43 14.71
CA ASP A 31 -3.06 0.82 14.47
C ASP A 31 -3.14 2.28 13.96
N TYR A 32 -2.32 2.61 12.95
CA TYR A 32 -2.34 3.91 12.29
C TYR A 32 -2.67 3.74 10.81
N TRP A 33 -3.83 4.29 10.43
CA TRP A 33 -4.45 4.06 9.14
C TRP A 33 -4.77 5.38 8.45
N ALA A 34 -4.76 5.37 7.12
CA ALA A 34 -5.05 6.52 6.29
C ALA A 34 -6.09 6.16 5.23
N GLN A 35 -7.05 7.06 4.98
CA GLN A 35 -7.96 7.01 3.83
C GLN A 35 -7.75 8.26 2.99
N PHE A 36 -7.74 8.10 1.66
CA PHE A 36 -7.68 9.24 0.75
C PHE A 36 -9.09 9.61 0.31
N CYS A 37 -9.43 10.90 0.40
CA CYS A 37 -10.76 11.43 0.10
C CYS A 37 -10.72 12.43 -1.07
N ASP A 38 -11.88 12.67 -1.66
CA ASP A 38 -12.03 13.51 -2.87
C ASP A 38 -12.19 15.00 -2.55
N ASP A 39 -12.48 15.34 -1.30
CA ASP A 39 -12.63 16.70 -0.79
C ASP A 39 -11.47 17.10 0.13
N THR A 40 -11.41 18.38 0.52
CA THR A 40 -10.38 18.90 1.45
C THR A 40 -10.72 18.68 2.92
N ASP A 41 -11.98 18.34 3.23
CA ASP A 41 -12.52 18.26 4.60
C ASP A 41 -12.69 16.80 5.09
N CYS A 42 -12.17 15.82 4.35
CA CYS A 42 -12.24 14.38 4.66
C CYS A 42 -13.67 13.84 4.86
N SER A 43 -14.64 14.37 4.09
CA SER A 43 -16.06 14.08 4.27
C SER A 43 -16.68 13.31 3.11
N GLN A 44 -16.06 13.32 1.93
CA GLN A 44 -16.62 12.77 0.70
C GLN A 44 -15.65 11.86 -0.05
N GLY A 45 -16.19 10.77 -0.58
CA GLY A 45 -15.46 9.90 -1.50
C GLY A 45 -14.27 9.17 -0.89
N CYS A 46 -14.15 9.10 0.43
CA CYS A 46 -13.03 8.44 1.09
C CYS A 46 -12.91 6.96 0.67
N GLY A 47 -11.70 6.58 0.27
CA GLY A 47 -11.38 5.24 -0.20
C GLY A 47 -11.14 4.23 0.93
N GLN A 48 -10.47 3.12 0.58
CA GLN A 48 -10.10 2.11 1.55
C GLN A 48 -9.03 2.62 2.51
N SER A 49 -9.11 2.20 3.78
CA SER A 49 -8.05 2.43 4.76
C SER A 49 -6.82 1.62 4.40
N VAL A 50 -5.66 2.28 4.41
CA VAL A 50 -4.35 1.65 4.25
C VAL A 50 -3.52 1.88 5.50
N GLN A 51 -2.69 0.91 5.85
CA GLN A 51 -1.85 1.01 7.04
C GLN A 51 -0.64 1.89 6.72
N VAL A 52 -0.40 2.91 7.55
CA VAL A 52 0.68 3.88 7.31
C VAL A 52 2.06 3.22 7.42
N SER A 53 2.19 2.20 8.27
CA SER A 53 3.43 1.43 8.46
C SER A 53 3.71 0.39 7.36
N ASN A 54 2.71 0.00 6.56
CA ASN A 54 2.88 -0.93 5.44
C ASN A 54 2.21 -0.40 4.16
N PRO A 55 2.77 0.67 3.58
CA PRO A 55 1.99 1.50 2.66
C PRO A 55 2.04 1.03 1.21
N GLY A 56 3.05 0.25 0.83
CA GLY A 56 3.32 -0.02 -0.59
C GLY A 56 3.37 1.28 -1.41
N CYS A 57 3.08 1.18 -2.70
CA CYS A 57 2.81 2.36 -3.53
C CYS A 57 1.30 2.56 -3.67
N LEU A 58 0.82 3.76 -3.39
CA LEU A 58 -0.60 4.10 -3.38
C LEU A 58 -0.94 4.98 -4.58
N ASN A 59 -1.54 4.40 -5.63
CA ASN A 59 -2.03 5.16 -6.77
C ASN A 59 -3.37 5.85 -6.41
N GLN A 60 -3.26 7.04 -5.83
CA GLN A 60 -4.37 7.83 -5.30
C GLN A 60 -4.47 9.17 -6.04
N ASN A 61 -4.36 9.11 -7.37
CA ASN A 61 -4.43 10.28 -8.25
C ASN A 61 -5.73 11.08 -8.02
N GLY A 62 -5.60 12.41 -7.92
CA GLY A 62 -6.73 13.34 -7.81
C GLY A 62 -7.35 13.47 -6.43
N ARG A 63 -6.82 12.76 -5.42
CA ARG A 63 -7.28 12.86 -4.02
C ARG A 63 -6.84 14.18 -3.39
N ARG A 64 -7.68 14.72 -2.51
CA ARG A 64 -7.52 16.08 -1.97
C ARG A 64 -7.29 16.14 -0.47
N SER A 65 -7.64 15.10 0.26
CA SER A 65 -7.31 15.00 1.68
C SER A 65 -7.00 13.56 2.10
N ILE A 66 -6.34 13.45 3.26
CA ILE A 66 -6.07 12.20 3.94
C ILE A 66 -6.73 12.23 5.32
N LEU A 67 -7.61 11.26 5.55
CA LEU A 67 -8.23 11.00 6.84
C LEU A 67 -7.41 9.95 7.59
N PHE A 68 -6.83 10.34 8.72
CA PHE A 68 -6.08 9.48 9.61
C PHE A 68 -6.97 8.89 10.71
N HIS A 69 -6.72 7.62 11.03
CA HIS A 69 -7.39 6.89 12.09
C HIS A 69 -6.38 6.22 13.01
N GLY A 70 -6.75 6.15 14.29
CA GLY A 70 -5.94 5.55 15.33
C GLY A 70 -4.79 6.46 15.78
N THR A 71 -3.71 5.86 16.25
CA THR A 71 -2.61 6.58 16.90
C THR A 71 -1.31 6.25 16.21
N ALA A 72 -0.58 7.27 15.78
CA ALA A 72 0.76 7.10 15.25
C ALA A 72 1.68 6.52 16.35
N ASP A 73 2.39 5.45 16.02
CA ASP A 73 3.39 4.79 16.85
C ASP A 73 4.81 5.33 16.63
N GLY A 74 4.96 6.35 15.78
CA GLY A 74 6.21 7.02 15.48
C GLY A 74 6.03 8.18 14.51
N ASP A 75 7.14 8.76 14.08
CA ASP A 75 7.15 9.77 13.04
C ASP A 75 6.98 9.11 11.66
N TYR A 76 6.14 9.73 10.84
CA TYR A 76 5.89 9.30 9.47
C TYR A 76 5.97 10.48 8.52
N ALA A 77 6.40 10.19 7.30
CA ALA A 77 6.37 11.13 6.19
C ALA A 77 5.67 10.51 4.99
N MET A 78 5.25 11.37 4.06
CA MET A 78 4.60 11.01 2.82
C MET A 78 5.47 11.46 1.66
N VAL A 79 5.90 10.49 0.86
CA VAL A 79 6.55 10.72 -0.43
C VAL A 79 5.47 10.83 -1.49
N VAL A 80 5.57 11.88 -2.29
CA VAL A 80 4.68 12.22 -3.40
C VAL A 80 5.41 11.95 -4.71
N SER A 81 4.73 11.27 -5.63
CA SER A 81 5.27 10.88 -6.93
C SER A 81 4.34 11.34 -8.07
N PRO A 82 4.88 11.94 -9.15
CA PRO A 82 4.12 12.39 -10.30
C PRO A 82 3.73 11.22 -11.21
N SER A 83 4.28 10.03 -10.97
CA SER A 83 3.97 8.80 -11.71
C SER A 83 3.24 7.81 -10.81
N ALA A 84 2.29 7.05 -11.37
CA ALA A 84 1.42 6.11 -10.67
C ALA A 84 2.13 4.96 -9.93
N ASN A 85 3.38 4.64 -10.26
CA ASN A 85 4.10 3.46 -9.74
C ASN A 85 5.17 3.82 -8.69
N CYS A 86 5.14 5.03 -8.13
CA CYS A 86 6.14 5.53 -7.18
C CYS A 86 7.63 5.35 -7.61
N PRO A 87 8.02 5.57 -8.88
CA PRO A 87 9.40 5.35 -9.33
C PRO A 87 10.40 6.35 -8.72
N CYS A 88 9.93 7.54 -8.33
CA CYS A 88 10.76 8.62 -7.81
C CYS A 88 10.04 9.38 -6.68
N GLN A 89 10.81 10.09 -5.87
CA GLN A 89 10.33 11.09 -4.91
C GLN A 89 10.43 12.45 -5.60
N GLU A 90 9.28 13.08 -5.88
CA GLU A 90 9.26 14.49 -6.33
C GLU A 90 9.17 15.43 -5.15
N THR A 91 8.38 15.07 -4.15
CA THR A 91 8.22 15.85 -2.92
C THR A 91 8.09 14.91 -1.75
N CYS A 92 8.52 15.36 -0.58
CA CYS A 92 8.26 14.68 0.67
C CYS A 92 7.68 15.67 1.69
N ALA A 93 6.66 15.23 2.42
CA ALA A 93 6.08 16.01 3.51
C ALA A 93 5.91 15.18 4.78
N SER A 94 6.25 15.77 5.92
CA SER A 94 5.98 15.15 7.23
C SER A 94 4.47 15.07 7.47
N ILE A 95 4.01 13.92 8.00
CA ILE A 95 2.60 13.77 8.37
C ILE A 95 2.33 14.70 9.57
N PRO A 96 1.32 15.57 9.49
CA PRO A 96 0.98 16.45 10.60
C PRO A 96 0.51 15.65 11.82
N THR A 97 1.01 16.01 13.00
CA THR A 97 0.59 15.40 14.27
C THR A 97 -0.62 16.14 14.83
N GLY A 98 -1.51 15.41 15.50
CA GLY A 98 -2.69 15.99 16.16
C GLY A 98 -3.82 16.44 15.22
N THR A 99 -3.73 16.16 13.92
CA THR A 99 -4.86 16.31 12.98
C THR A 99 -5.34 14.94 12.52
N SER A 100 -6.66 14.79 12.43
CA SER A 100 -7.27 13.63 11.78
C SER A 100 -7.47 13.85 10.28
N CYS A 101 -7.60 15.09 9.82
CA CYS A 101 -7.77 15.42 8.42
C CYS A 101 -6.62 16.28 7.93
N TRP A 102 -5.96 15.84 6.87
CA TRP A 102 -4.88 16.58 6.24
C TRP A 102 -5.24 16.93 4.80
N ASP A 103 -5.34 18.23 4.53
CA ASP A 103 -5.49 18.76 3.17
C ASP A 103 -4.18 18.56 2.38
N ILE A 104 -4.29 17.77 1.31
CA ILE A 104 -3.19 17.45 0.38
C ILE A 104 -3.45 18.04 -1.01
N SER A 105 -4.38 18.98 -1.16
CA SER A 105 -4.75 19.60 -2.43
C SER A 105 -3.60 20.33 -3.12
N LEU A 106 -2.55 20.70 -2.39
CA LEU A 106 -1.32 21.23 -2.95
C LEU A 106 -0.56 20.21 -3.82
N TYR A 107 -0.82 18.91 -3.68
CA TYR A 107 -0.25 17.82 -4.48
C TYR A 107 -1.23 17.30 -5.55
N HIS A 108 -2.08 18.17 -6.10
CA HIS A 108 -3.10 17.77 -7.09
C HIS A 108 -2.55 17.16 -8.39
N GLU A 109 -1.27 17.39 -8.72
CA GLU A 109 -0.59 16.77 -9.86
C GLU A 109 0.01 15.39 -9.54
N ALA A 110 0.00 14.98 -8.27
CA ALA A 110 0.51 13.70 -7.84
C ALA A 110 -0.34 12.54 -8.35
N GLN A 111 0.32 11.49 -8.83
CA GLN A 111 -0.35 10.26 -9.24
C GLN A 111 -0.25 9.17 -8.18
N SER A 112 0.79 9.19 -7.36
CA SER A 112 0.93 8.21 -6.28
C SER A 112 1.60 8.77 -5.04
N PHE A 113 1.34 8.08 -3.93
CA PHE A 113 1.85 8.41 -2.61
C PHE A 113 2.46 7.17 -1.97
N ARG A 114 3.44 7.38 -1.11
CA ARG A 114 4.02 6.33 -0.28
C ARG A 114 4.31 6.88 1.11
N PHE A 115 3.76 6.26 2.14
CA PHE A 115 4.19 6.57 3.50
C PHE A 115 5.58 5.98 3.77
N ILE A 116 6.37 6.65 4.58
CA ILE A 116 7.67 6.18 5.04
C ILE A 116 7.76 6.46 6.54
N SER A 117 8.44 5.58 7.28
CA SER A 117 8.77 5.84 8.68
C SER A 117 9.90 6.87 8.78
N GLY A 118 9.87 7.67 9.84
CA GLY A 118 10.79 8.77 10.07
C GLY A 118 10.37 10.07 9.40
N HIS A 119 11.35 10.85 8.97
CA HIS A 119 11.15 12.18 8.40
C HIS A 119 11.60 12.22 6.94
N CYS A 120 11.15 13.25 6.23
CA CYS A 120 11.73 13.60 4.95
C CYS A 120 13.21 13.98 5.14
N THR A 121 14.10 13.15 4.62
CA THR A 121 15.48 13.59 4.34
C THR A 121 15.44 14.62 3.22
N ALA A 122 16.31 15.64 3.29
CA ALA A 122 16.51 16.57 2.17
C ALA A 122 16.71 15.79 0.87
N ASP A 123 15.99 16.18 -0.18
CA ASP A 123 15.94 15.49 -1.47
C ASP A 123 17.35 15.16 -1.97
N ASN A 124 17.61 13.90 -2.34
CA ASN A 124 18.79 13.55 -3.15
C ASN A 124 18.46 13.75 -4.64
N GLY A 125 18.02 14.95 -5.00
CA GLY A 125 17.89 15.40 -6.39
C GLY A 125 19.26 15.60 -7.02
#